data_AF-A0A225VBI7-F1
#
_entry.id   AF-A0A225VBI7-F1
#
_cell.length_a   1.000
_cell.length_b   1.000
_cell.length_c   1.000
_cell.angle_alpha   90.00
_cell.angle_beta   90.00
_cell.angle_gamma   90.00
#
_symmetry.space_group_name_H-M   'P 1'
#
loop_
_entity.id
_entity.type
_entity.pdbx_description
1 polymer ?
#
loop_
_entity_poly.entity_id
_entity_poly.type
_entity_poly.pdbx_seq_one_letter_code
_entity_poly.pdbx_strand_id
1 'polypeptide(L)'
;MGSDPDSLREEVVRELQIERIRQAQNEESWILGLKKYLVGEIQDLTREDAKMFGPIAMNYEVDQSDLLFYCPTTKEAAADRDKLMRLVIPETLQQDILHHYHTSLQGGHQGIGRIRSDP
;
A
#
# COMPACT_ATOMS: atom_id res chain seq x y z
N MET A 1 -28.35 17.21 11.34
CA MET A 1 -27.63 17.04 10.06
C MET A 1 -27.16 15.60 10.03
N GLY A 2 -27.91 14.70 9.39
CA GLY A 2 -27.51 13.30 9.25
C GLY A 2 -26.63 13.17 8.02
N SER A 3 -25.48 12.51 8.15
CA SER A 3 -24.56 12.24 7.06
C SER A 3 -25.25 11.48 5.94
N ASP A 4 -24.97 11.84 4.69
CA ASP A 4 -25.49 11.15 3.50
C ASP A 4 -25.03 9.67 3.51
N PRO A 5 -25.94 8.68 3.34
CA PRO A 5 -25.56 7.27 3.28
C PRO A 5 -24.54 6.94 2.18
N ASP A 6 -24.44 7.71 1.10
CA ASP A 6 -23.37 7.55 0.10
C ASP A 6 -22.00 8.00 0.64
N SER A 7 -21.97 9.11 1.38
CA SER A 7 -20.74 9.62 2.02
C SER A 7 -20.17 8.60 3.03
N LEU A 8 -21.04 7.91 3.78
CA LEU A 8 -20.63 6.86 4.71
C LEU A 8 -20.04 5.64 4.00
N ARG A 9 -20.58 5.25 2.84
CA ARG A 9 -20.03 4.13 2.05
C ARG A 9 -18.64 4.45 1.52
N GLU A 10 -18.46 5.65 0.99
CA GLU A 10 -17.15 6.06 0.48
C GLU A 10 -16.10 6.13 1.59
N GLU A 11 -16.47 6.60 2.78
CA GLU A 11 -15.59 6.62 3.95
C GLU A 11 -15.13 5.22 4.34
N VAL A 12 -16.06 4.26 4.43
CA VAL A 12 -15.73 2.86 4.72
C VAL A 12 -14.80 2.27 3.66
N VAL A 13 -15.03 2.55 2.37
CA VAL A 13 -14.16 2.06 1.29
C VAL A 13 -12.75 2.65 1.41
N ARG A 14 -12.63 3.96 1.71
CA ARG A 14 -11.32 4.61 1.91
C ARG A 14 -10.56 4.00 3.08
N GLU A 15 -11.21 3.81 4.22
CA GLU A 15 -10.60 3.17 5.40
C GLU A 15 -10.10 1.75 5.08
N LEU A 16 -10.91 0.93 4.39
CA LEU A 16 -10.50 -0.41 3.99
C LEU A 16 -9.30 -0.40 3.02
N GLN A 17 -9.23 0.59 2.13
CA GLN A 17 -8.09 0.75 1.21
C GLN A 17 -6.81 1.13 1.97
N ILE A 18 -6.90 2.10 2.88
CA ILE A 18 -5.79 2.54 3.73
C ILE A 18 -5.26 1.37 4.56
N GLU A 19 -6.16 0.62 5.21
CA GLU A 19 -5.81 -0.55 6.01
C GLU A 19 -5.03 -1.58 5.18
N ARG A 20 -5.54 -1.92 3.98
CA ARG A 20 -4.90 -2.92 3.13
C ARG A 20 -3.51 -2.50 2.67
N ILE A 21 -3.35 -1.23 2.29
CA ILE A 21 -2.05 -0.69 1.88
C ILE A 21 -1.08 -0.71 3.07
N ARG A 22 -1.53 -0.27 4.25
CA ARG A 22 -0.72 -0.28 5.48
C ARG A 22 -0.24 -1.69 5.83
N GLN A 23 -1.13 -2.67 5.77
CA GLN A 23 -0.80 -4.07 6.02
C GLN A 23 0.27 -4.56 5.03
N ALA A 24 0.06 -4.36 3.74
CA ALA A 24 1.05 -4.75 2.72
C ALA A 24 2.40 -4.05 2.92
N GLN A 25 2.41 -2.78 3.32
CA GLN A 25 3.64 -2.05 3.63
C GLN A 25 4.37 -2.65 4.84
N ASN A 26 3.63 -3.11 5.84
CA ASN A 26 4.20 -3.70 7.05
C ASN A 26 4.70 -5.14 6.85
N GLU A 27 4.30 -5.82 5.78
CA GLU A 27 4.83 -7.14 5.40
C GLU A 27 6.25 -7.06 4.80
N GLU A 28 6.59 -5.95 4.14
CA GLU A 28 7.93 -5.75 3.59
C GLU A 28 8.88 -5.15 4.61
N SER A 29 9.89 -5.94 4.98
CA SER A 29 10.83 -5.59 6.06
C SER A 29 11.57 -4.27 5.85
N TRP A 30 11.93 -3.93 4.61
CA TRP A 30 12.61 -2.67 4.31
C TRP A 30 11.69 -1.45 4.46
N ILE A 31 10.40 -1.59 4.15
CA ILE A 31 9.39 -0.55 4.32
C ILE A 31 9.12 -0.36 5.81
N LEU A 32 8.83 -1.45 6.53
CA LEU A 32 8.59 -1.41 7.97
C LEU A 32 9.80 -0.83 8.72
N GLY A 33 11.02 -1.27 8.38
CA GLY A 33 12.24 -0.77 8.98
C GLY A 33 12.45 0.72 8.72
N LEU A 34 12.18 1.19 7.50
CA LEU A 34 12.29 2.61 7.18
C LEU A 34 11.23 3.44 7.92
N LYS A 35 9.99 2.96 8.05
CA LYS A 35 8.94 3.61 8.84
C LYS A 35 9.39 3.80 10.29
N LYS A 36 9.87 2.72 10.93
CA LYS A 36 10.44 2.76 12.29
C LYS A 36 11.58 3.78 12.41
N TYR A 37 12.47 3.84 11.42
CA TYR A 37 13.56 4.82 11.40
C TYR A 37 13.02 6.25 11.39
N LEU A 38 12.03 6.54 10.54
CA LEU A 38 11.43 7.87 10.37
C LEU A 38 10.64 8.34 11.60
N VAL A 39 9.92 7.44 12.27
CA VAL A 39 9.17 7.78 13.51
C VAL A 39 10.05 7.80 14.77
N GLY A 40 11.34 7.47 14.63
CA GLY A 40 12.31 7.53 15.73
C GLY A 40 12.39 6.26 16.60
N GLU A 41 11.78 5.16 16.17
CA GLU A 41 11.86 3.84 16.81
C GLU A 41 13.20 3.13 16.52
N ILE A 42 14.31 3.86 16.61
CA ILE A 42 15.65 3.39 16.23
C ILE A 42 16.12 2.21 17.08
N GLN A 43 15.59 2.06 18.30
CA GLN A 43 15.91 0.94 19.20
C GLN A 43 15.46 -0.42 18.67
N ASP A 44 14.45 -0.42 17.80
CA ASP A 44 13.91 -1.64 17.17
C ASP A 44 14.68 -2.03 15.90
N LEU A 45 15.66 -1.22 15.49
CA LEU A 45 16.42 -1.39 14.24
C LEU A 45 17.82 -1.91 14.51
N THR A 46 18.36 -2.67 13.55
CA THR A 46 19.76 -3.04 13.56
C THR A 46 20.65 -1.83 13.21
N ARG A 47 21.94 -1.92 13.54
CA ARG A 47 22.91 -0.89 13.14
C ARG A 47 23.03 -0.79 11.61
N GLU A 48 22.89 -1.92 10.94
CA GLU A 48 22.93 -2.06 9.49
C GLU A 48 21.73 -1.35 8.85
N ASP A 49 20.53 -1.54 9.41
CA ASP A 49 19.32 -0.85 8.98
C ASP A 49 19.45 0.67 9.11
N ALA A 50 19.91 1.17 10.27
CA ALA A 50 20.08 2.60 10.49
C ALA A 50 21.08 3.23 9.50
N LYS A 51 22.16 2.51 9.16
CA LYS A 51 23.12 2.95 8.13
C LYS A 51 22.51 2.96 6.73
N MET A 52 21.65 2.00 6.41
CA MET A 52 20.99 1.90 5.12
C MET A 52 19.94 3.01 4.94
N PHE A 53 19.18 3.32 5.99
CA PHE A 53 18.07 4.28 5.93
C PHE A 53 18.52 5.73 6.02
N GLY A 54 19.56 6.05 6.79
CA GLY A 54 20.02 7.43 7.01
C GLY A 54 20.19 8.27 5.73
N PRO A 55 20.86 7.77 4.67
CA PRO A 55 21.03 8.51 3.42
C PRO A 55 19.73 8.79 2.66
N ILE A 56 18.72 7.94 2.79
CA ILE A 56 17.49 8.04 2.00
C ILE A 56 16.33 8.69 2.76
N ALA A 57 16.37 8.70 4.09
CA ALA A 57 15.28 9.12 4.96
C ALA A 57 14.69 10.50 4.62
N MET A 58 15.51 11.45 4.16
CA MET A 58 15.04 12.79 3.77
C MET A 58 13.99 12.74 2.64
N ASN A 59 14.03 11.71 1.79
CA ASN A 59 13.11 11.55 0.67
C ASN A 59 11.85 10.77 1.03
N TYR A 60 11.62 10.47 2.31
CA TYR A 60 10.48 9.67 2.73
C TYR A 60 9.79 10.29 3.94
N GLU A 61 8.48 10.08 4.04
CA GLU A 61 7.67 10.52 5.18
C GLU A 61 6.64 9.44 5.52
N VAL A 62 6.29 9.35 6.81
CA VAL A 62 5.18 8.53 7.31
C VAL A 62 4.06 9.46 7.70
N ASP A 63 2.85 9.21 7.21
CA ASP A 63 1.67 10.02 7.54
C ASP A 63 0.99 9.56 8.84
N GLN A 64 -0.14 10.18 9.18
CA GLN A 64 -0.93 9.85 10.37
C GLN A 64 -1.61 8.48 10.28
N SER A 65 -1.77 7.95 9.07
CA SER A 65 -2.36 6.64 8.81
C SER A 65 -1.33 5.52 8.85
N ASP A 66 -0.09 5.84 9.22
CA ASP A 66 1.06 4.94 9.17
C ASP A 66 1.32 4.42 7.73
N LEU A 67 1.19 5.30 6.74
CA LEU A 67 1.54 5.02 5.35
C LEU A 67 2.85 5.70 4.98
N LEU A 68 3.74 4.96 4.31
CA LEU A 68 5.01 5.47 3.80
C LEU A 68 4.83 6.12 2.42
N PHE A 69 5.35 7.33 2.28
CA PHE A 69 5.38 8.09 1.04
C PHE A 69 6.81 8.42 0.63
N TYR A 70 7.07 8.41 -0.67
CA TYR A 70 8.24 9.01 -1.27
C TYR A 70 7.97 10.48 -1.57
N CYS A 71 8.86 11.35 -1.10
CA CYS A 71 8.79 12.79 -1.23
C CYS A 71 10.16 13.33 -1.68
N PRO A 72 10.37 13.62 -2.98
CA PRO A 72 11.66 14.09 -3.48
C PRO A 72 12.03 15.46 -2.87
N THR A 73 13.28 15.59 -2.37
CA THR A 73 13.75 16.81 -1.70
C THR A 73 14.56 17.77 -2.60
N THR A 74 14.37 17.73 -3.93
CA THR A 74 15.14 18.61 -4.83
C THR A 74 14.75 20.08 -4.67
N LYS A 75 15.67 21.00 -4.99
CA LYS A 75 15.48 22.46 -4.83
C LYS A 75 14.30 23.00 -5.64
N GLU A 76 13.95 22.39 -6.77
CA GLU A 76 12.75 22.77 -7.53
C GLU A 76 11.44 22.29 -6.89
N ALA A 77 11.49 21.27 -6.02
CA ALA A 77 10.32 20.56 -5.52
C ALA A 77 9.68 21.18 -4.26
N ALA A 78 10.27 22.19 -3.61
CA ALA A 78 9.75 22.69 -2.34
C ALA A 78 8.33 23.27 -2.44
N ALA A 79 7.96 23.88 -3.58
CA ALA A 79 6.62 24.43 -3.81
C ALA A 79 5.60 23.39 -4.35
N ASP A 80 6.08 22.31 -4.96
CA ASP A 80 5.27 21.24 -5.54
C ASP A 80 5.42 19.91 -4.78
N ARG A 81 5.95 19.97 -3.55
CA ARG A 81 6.33 18.81 -2.74
C ARG A 81 5.16 17.85 -2.55
N ASP A 82 4.02 18.39 -2.14
CA ASP A 82 2.78 17.63 -1.92
C ASP A 82 2.24 17.03 -3.23
N LYS A 83 2.46 17.69 -4.37
CA LYS A 83 2.05 17.16 -5.70
C LYS A 83 2.96 16.04 -6.18
N LEU A 84 4.21 16.01 -5.72
CA LEU A 84 5.22 15.03 -6.09
C LEU A 84 5.27 13.85 -5.11
N MET A 85 4.57 13.96 -3.98
CA MET A 85 4.46 12.90 -2.99
C MET A 85 3.77 11.68 -3.61
N ARG A 86 4.40 10.52 -3.48
CA ARG A 86 3.91 9.25 -4.03
C ARG A 86 3.83 8.22 -2.93
N LEU A 87 2.67 7.57 -2.81
CA LEU A 87 2.51 6.43 -1.92
C LEU A 87 3.46 5.31 -2.36
N VAL A 88 4.20 4.73 -1.42
CA VAL A 88 5.03 3.55 -1.69
C VAL A 88 4.10 2.34 -1.80
N ILE A 89 4.02 1.73 -2.99
CA ILE A 89 3.19 0.55 -3.22
C ILE A 89 4.07 -0.71 -3.04
N PRO A 90 3.77 -1.55 -2.03
CA PRO A 90 4.47 -2.82 -1.80
C PRO A 90 4.33 -3.77 -3.01
N GLU A 91 5.38 -4.54 -3.28
CA GLU A 91 5.36 -5.67 -4.21
C GLU A 91 4.29 -6.70 -3.82
N THR A 92 4.08 -6.96 -2.52
CA THR A 92 3.03 -7.90 -2.08
C THR A 92 1.64 -7.46 -2.56
N LEU A 93 1.35 -6.16 -2.50
CA LEU A 93 0.11 -5.59 -3.01
C LEU A 93 0.00 -5.67 -4.54
N GLN A 94 1.12 -5.50 -5.25
CA GLN A 94 1.14 -5.69 -6.71
C GLN A 94 0.86 -7.15 -7.10
N GLN A 95 1.48 -8.10 -6.39
CA GLN A 95 1.27 -9.54 -6.59
C GLN A 95 -0.18 -9.93 -6.31
N ASP A 96 -0.77 -9.40 -5.26
CA ASP A 96 -2.18 -9.58 -4.91
C ASP A 96 -3.14 -9.16 -6.04
N ILE A 97 -2.90 -7.98 -6.65
CA ILE A 97 -3.70 -7.46 -7.76
C ILE A 97 -3.55 -8.36 -8.99
N LEU A 98 -2.31 -8.75 -9.31
CA LEU A 98 -2.01 -9.65 -10.43
C LEU A 98 -2.66 -11.02 -10.24
N HIS A 99 -2.57 -11.57 -9.02
CA HIS A 99 -3.18 -12.84 -8.67
C HIS A 99 -4.70 -12.79 -8.82
N HIS A 100 -5.35 -11.74 -8.31
CA HIS A 100 -6.80 -11.56 -8.44
C HIS A 100 -7.25 -11.50 -9.90
N TYR A 101 -6.50 -10.79 -10.77
CA TYR A 101 -6.78 -10.75 -12.20
C TYR A 101 -6.63 -12.13 -12.85
N HIS A 102 -5.58 -12.88 -12.48
CA HIS A 102 -5.36 -14.23 -12.99
C HIS A 102 -6.46 -15.22 -12.55
N THR A 103 -6.84 -15.24 -11.27
CA THR A 103 -7.92 -16.10 -10.76
C THR A 103 -9.26 -15.76 -11.38
N SER A 104 -9.55 -14.46 -11.58
CA SER A 104 -10.79 -14.02 -12.23
C SER A 104 -10.87 -14.48 -13.69
N LEU A 105 -9.76 -14.45 -14.41
CA LEU A 105 -9.67 -14.98 -15.78
C LEU A 105 -9.76 -16.53 -15.81
N GLN A 106 -9.14 -17.22 -14.86
CA GLN A 106 -9.11 -18.68 -14.81
C GLN A 106 -10.45 -19.30 -14.33
N GLY A 107 -11.24 -18.57 -13.53
CA GLY A 107 -12.53 -19.01 -13.00
C GLY A 107 -13.68 -19.06 -14.02
N GLY A 108 -13.50 -18.54 -15.24
CA GLY A 108 -14.54 -18.47 -16.27
C GLY A 108 -14.97 -19.81 -16.91
N HIS A 109 -14.38 -20.93 -16.49
CA HIS A 109 -14.52 -22.23 -17.16
C HIS A 109 -15.25 -23.32 -16.33
N GLN A 110 -16.20 -22.96 -15.46
CA GLN A 110 -17.19 -23.94 -14.99
C GLN A 110 -18.34 -24.07 -16.00
N GLY A 111 -18.00 -24.50 -17.22
CA GLY A 111 -18.97 -24.93 -18.22
C GLY A 111 -19.55 -26.28 -17.81
N ILE A 112 -20.74 -26.25 -17.22
CA ILE A 112 -21.58 -27.40 -16.91
C ILE A 112 -21.69 -28.30 -18.14
N GLY A 113 -21.03 -29.46 -18.10
CA GLY A 113 -21.26 -30.54 -19.05
C GLY A 113 -22.67 -31.08 -18.87
N ARG A 114 -23.63 -30.51 -19.61
CA ARG A 114 -24.98 -31.07 -19.73
C ARG A 114 -24.86 -32.40 -20.47
N ILE A 115 -24.81 -33.50 -19.73
CA ILE A 115 -25.06 -34.83 -20.28
C ILE A 115 -26.56 -34.90 -20.55
N ARG A 116 -26.95 -34.66 -21.80
CA ARG A 116 -28.27 -35.03 -22.31
C ARG A 116 -28.12 -36.40 -22.97
N SER A 117 -28.38 -37.45 -22.21
CA SER A 117 -28.75 -38.75 -22.76
C SER A 117 -30.26 -38.68 -22.99
N ASP A 118 -30.69 -38.70 -24.24
CA ASP A 118 -32.10 -38.90 -24.58
C ASP A 118 -32.28 -40.29 -25.27
N PRO A 119 -33.48 -40.89 -25.17
CA PRO A 119 -33.72 -42.34 -25.14
C PRO A 119 -33.76 -43.06 -26.49
#